data_AF-A0A7J3U648-F1
#
_entry.id   AF-A0A7J3U648-F1
#
_cell.length_a   1.000
_cell.length_b   1.000
_cell.length_c   1.000
_cell.angle_alpha   90.00
_cell.angle_beta   90.00
_cell.angle_gamma   90.00
#
_symmetry.space_group_name_H-M   'P 1'
#
loop_
_entity.id
_entity.type
_entity.pdbx_description
1 polymer ?
#
loop_
_entity_poly.entity_id
_entity_poly.type
_entity_poly.pdbx_seq_one_letter_code
_entity_poly.pdbx_strand_id
1 'polypeptide(L)'
;MNGIRKKVLIVGVAIVAISAVVATQYARAELSYTYNINHPSNGFIRFVGGDNATDGIRVLRADGTNTTLQIDFGELTAGINKTYTAAFAIVNEENFSVDIKDVEVSTNSGADYLQIWLHGDPTAKAGGVFMWDKGSDATPADTTAWTLAAGNSDPSDMDGTSIATPWDGTAQVRYTEDTTAATSGTDDYVWVQISIDIPDTPDNFNLHTGTITFDFEATTH
;
A
#
# COMPACT_ATOMS: atom_id res chain seq x y z
N MET A 1 13.82 76.08 -41.56
CA MET A 1 14.22 74.84 -40.83
C MET A 1 13.04 74.18 -40.07
N ASN A 2 11.87 73.96 -40.70
CA ASN A 2 10.70 73.37 -40.03
C ASN A 2 10.16 72.06 -40.66
N GLY A 3 10.68 71.63 -41.82
CA GLY A 3 10.20 70.42 -42.50
C GLY A 3 10.88 69.12 -42.05
N ILE A 4 12.14 69.19 -41.62
CA ILE A 4 12.95 68.01 -41.25
C ILE A 4 12.51 67.46 -39.88
N ARG A 5 12.18 68.34 -38.92
CA ARG A 5 11.74 67.93 -37.57
C ARG A 5 10.39 67.17 -37.58
N LYS A 6 9.45 67.51 -38.47
CA LYS A 6 8.16 66.80 -38.60
C LYS A 6 8.30 65.41 -39.23
N LYS A 7 9.21 65.22 -40.18
CA LYS A 7 9.44 63.92 -40.85
C LYS A 7 10.17 62.92 -39.95
N VAL A 8 11.10 63.40 -39.12
CA VAL A 8 11.81 62.54 -38.14
C VAL A 8 10.89 62.11 -36.99
N LEU A 9 9.96 62.97 -36.55
CA LEU A 9 8.99 62.62 -35.51
C LEU A 9 8.02 61.51 -35.95
N ILE A 10 7.59 61.52 -37.22
CA ILE A 10 6.68 60.50 -37.78
C ILE A 10 7.39 59.14 -37.92
N VAL A 11 8.67 59.12 -38.28
CA VAL A 11 9.48 57.88 -38.33
C VAL A 11 9.74 57.34 -36.91
N GLY A 12 9.96 58.22 -35.93
CA GLY A 12 10.11 57.83 -34.52
C GLY A 12 8.84 57.21 -33.92
N VAL A 13 7.66 57.77 -34.21
CA VAL A 13 6.37 57.21 -33.76
C VAL A 13 6.03 55.91 -34.48
N ALA A 14 6.40 55.76 -35.76
CA ALA A 14 6.23 54.49 -36.48
C ALA A 14 7.14 53.38 -35.92
N ILE A 15 8.37 53.69 -35.51
CA ILE A 15 9.28 52.72 -34.85
C ILE A 15 8.78 52.35 -33.45
N VAL A 16 8.20 53.30 -32.70
CA VAL A 16 7.59 53.05 -31.39
C VAL A 16 6.27 52.26 -31.50
N ALA A 17 5.47 52.50 -32.54
CA ALA A 17 4.24 51.75 -32.79
C ALA A 17 4.51 50.32 -33.31
N ILE A 18 5.62 50.10 -34.04
CA ILE A 18 6.05 48.76 -34.47
C ILE A 18 6.70 47.99 -33.30
N SER A 19 7.32 48.68 -32.33
CA SER A 19 7.85 48.03 -31.11
C SER A 19 6.77 47.74 -30.06
N ALA A 20 5.54 48.23 -30.26
CA ALA A 20 4.35 47.85 -29.48
C ALA A 20 3.60 46.64 -30.05
N VAL A 21 4.09 46.00 -31.13
CA VAL A 21 3.79 44.58 -31.36
C VAL A 21 4.62 43.80 -30.35
N VAL A 22 4.16 43.83 -29.10
CA VAL A 22 4.60 42.91 -28.06
C VAL A 22 4.31 41.52 -28.63
N ALA A 23 5.35 40.87 -29.15
CA ALA A 23 5.32 39.45 -29.43
C ALA A 23 5.01 38.81 -28.08
N THR A 24 3.73 38.50 -27.86
CA THR A 24 3.34 37.73 -26.69
C THR A 24 3.80 36.32 -27.02
N GLN A 25 5.04 36.00 -26.65
CA GLN A 25 5.53 34.64 -26.75
C GLN A 25 4.81 33.83 -25.68
N TYR A 26 3.70 33.22 -26.07
CA TYR A 26 3.07 32.19 -25.28
C TYR A 26 3.92 30.92 -25.44
N ALA A 27 4.85 30.71 -24.52
CA ALA A 27 5.45 29.39 -24.34
C ALA A 27 4.41 28.51 -23.64
N ARG A 28 3.70 27.68 -24.41
CA ARG A 28 2.85 26.63 -23.86
C ARG A 28 3.70 25.36 -23.80
N ALA A 29 4.04 24.93 -22.59
CA ALA A 29 4.53 23.59 -22.35
C ALA A 29 3.32 22.68 -22.17
N GLU A 30 3.27 21.59 -22.94
CA GLU A 30 2.27 20.54 -22.81
C GLU A 30 3.00 19.29 -22.36
N LEU A 31 2.63 18.77 -21.19
CA LEU A 31 3.15 17.51 -20.67
C LEU A 31 2.07 16.45 -20.82
N SER A 32 2.42 15.36 -21.49
CA SER A 32 1.64 14.13 -21.46
C SER A 32 2.08 13.27 -20.27
N TYR A 33 1.13 12.63 -19.60
CA TYR A 33 1.39 11.65 -18.57
C TYR A 33 0.86 10.27 -19.00
N THR A 34 1.54 9.22 -18.57
CA THR A 34 1.10 7.83 -18.74
C THR A 34 1.44 7.07 -17.46
N TYR A 35 0.54 6.21 -17.00
CA TYR A 35 0.77 5.32 -15.87
C TYR A 35 0.12 3.96 -16.14
N ASN A 36 0.63 2.91 -15.50
CA ASN A 36 0.04 1.57 -15.49
C ASN A 36 -0.41 1.25 -14.07
N ILE A 37 -1.54 0.57 -13.93
CA ILE A 37 -1.98 -0.01 -12.65
C ILE A 37 -1.48 -1.45 -12.64
N ASN A 38 -0.65 -1.80 -11.66
CA ASN A 38 -0.17 -3.16 -11.49
C ASN A 38 -1.05 -3.93 -10.50
N HIS A 39 -1.02 -5.26 -10.56
CA HIS A 39 -1.64 -6.08 -9.52
C HIS A 39 -1.01 -5.73 -8.16
N PRO A 40 -1.77 -5.61 -7.05
CA PRO A 40 -1.21 -5.21 -5.75
C PRO A 40 -0.05 -6.10 -5.26
N SER A 41 -0.06 -7.40 -5.57
CA SER A 41 1.09 -8.30 -5.28
C SER A 41 2.35 -8.04 -6.13
N ASN A 42 2.31 -7.10 -7.09
CA ASN A 42 3.44 -6.62 -7.90
C ASN A 42 3.55 -5.06 -7.84
N GLY A 43 2.87 -4.41 -6.88
CA GLY A 43 2.93 -2.96 -6.67
C GLY A 43 4.24 -2.50 -6.02
N PHE A 44 4.31 -1.22 -5.64
CA PHE A 44 5.44 -0.67 -4.90
C PHE A 44 5.40 -1.00 -3.41
N ILE A 45 4.20 -1.09 -2.84
CA ILE A 45 3.96 -1.83 -1.61
C ILE A 45 3.24 -3.10 -2.03
N ARG A 46 3.84 -4.25 -1.74
CA ARG A 46 3.31 -5.56 -2.12
C ARG A 46 2.83 -6.30 -0.90
N PHE A 47 1.89 -7.20 -1.15
CA PHE A 47 1.41 -8.15 -0.16
C PHE A 47 1.69 -9.57 -0.67
N VAL A 48 2.34 -10.35 0.18
CA VAL A 48 2.84 -11.70 -0.12
C VAL A 48 2.16 -12.67 0.85
N GLY A 49 1.42 -13.67 0.33
CA GLY A 49 0.73 -14.64 1.17
C GLY A 49 1.69 -15.55 1.95
N GLY A 50 1.31 -15.91 3.17
CA GLY A 50 2.03 -16.90 4.00
C GLY A 50 1.12 -18.08 4.35
N ASP A 51 0.37 -17.94 5.43
CA ASP A 51 -0.50 -18.97 5.98
C ASP A 51 -1.65 -19.36 5.03
N ASN A 52 -2.13 -20.60 5.20
CA ASN A 52 -3.34 -21.10 4.54
C ASN A 52 -4.56 -21.00 5.46
N ALA A 53 -5.70 -20.69 4.87
CA ALA A 53 -7.00 -20.71 5.53
C ALA A 53 -7.51 -22.14 5.75
N THR A 54 -8.74 -22.30 6.24
CA THR A 54 -9.33 -23.62 6.55
C THR A 54 -9.57 -24.51 5.34
N ASP A 55 -9.65 -23.94 4.14
CA ASP A 55 -9.80 -24.64 2.86
C ASP A 55 -8.47 -25.06 2.21
N GLY A 56 -7.33 -24.73 2.84
CA GLY A 56 -6.00 -25.07 2.35
C GLY A 56 -5.43 -24.13 1.29
N ILE A 57 -6.12 -23.03 0.96
CA ILE A 57 -5.62 -21.95 0.09
C ILE A 57 -5.09 -20.81 0.97
N ARG A 58 -4.13 -20.02 0.46
CA ARG A 58 -3.53 -18.87 1.18
C ARG A 58 -4.60 -17.95 1.78
N VAL A 59 -4.37 -17.39 2.96
CA VAL A 59 -5.29 -16.43 3.59
C VAL A 59 -5.42 -15.15 2.74
N LEU A 60 -4.30 -14.64 2.25
CA LEU A 60 -4.26 -13.58 1.25
C LEU A 60 -4.55 -14.15 -0.15
N ARG A 61 -5.53 -13.58 -0.85
CA ARG A 61 -5.94 -13.99 -2.20
C ARG A 61 -6.30 -12.78 -3.05
N ALA A 62 -6.43 -12.96 -4.35
CA ALA A 62 -7.13 -11.99 -5.19
C ALA A 62 -8.64 -12.27 -5.21
N ASP A 63 -9.42 -11.24 -5.52
CA ASP A 63 -10.85 -11.36 -5.82
C ASP A 63 -11.10 -12.17 -7.09
N GLY A 64 -12.35 -12.49 -7.39
CA GLY A 64 -12.71 -13.28 -8.58
C GLY A 64 -12.33 -12.63 -9.92
N THR A 65 -11.97 -11.34 -9.92
CA THR A 65 -11.48 -10.60 -11.09
C THR A 65 -9.95 -10.51 -11.16
N ASN A 66 -9.24 -10.99 -10.14
CA ASN A 66 -7.79 -10.88 -9.97
C ASN A 66 -7.30 -9.43 -10.05
N THR A 67 -8.05 -8.49 -9.46
CA THR A 67 -7.73 -7.06 -9.48
C THR A 67 -7.57 -6.46 -8.10
N THR A 68 -8.25 -7.03 -7.10
CA THR A 68 -8.21 -6.57 -5.70
C THR A 68 -7.73 -7.71 -4.82
N LEU A 69 -7.00 -7.39 -3.75
CA LEU A 69 -6.67 -8.37 -2.72
C LEU A 69 -7.81 -8.50 -1.72
N GLN A 70 -7.97 -9.71 -1.19
CA GLN A 70 -8.91 -10.06 -0.13
C GLN A 70 -8.23 -10.96 0.89
N ILE A 71 -8.72 -10.89 2.12
CA ILE A 71 -8.39 -11.81 3.19
C ILE A 71 -9.57 -12.76 3.35
N ASP A 72 -9.34 -14.03 3.05
CA ASP A 72 -10.36 -15.08 3.12
C ASP A 72 -9.92 -16.16 4.10
N PHE A 73 -10.71 -16.33 5.16
CA PHE A 73 -10.44 -17.30 6.22
C PHE A 73 -11.12 -18.66 5.98
N GLY A 74 -11.88 -18.79 4.90
CA GLY A 74 -12.76 -19.92 4.62
C GLY A 74 -13.95 -19.96 5.59
N GLU A 75 -14.49 -21.16 5.78
CA GLU A 75 -15.59 -21.37 6.72
C GLU A 75 -15.06 -21.47 8.16
N LEU A 76 -15.61 -20.64 9.05
CA LEU A 76 -15.34 -20.64 10.49
C LEU A 76 -16.64 -20.82 11.27
N THR A 77 -16.60 -21.57 12.36
CA THR A 77 -17.75 -21.75 13.26
C THR A 77 -17.71 -20.75 14.42
N ALA A 78 -18.87 -20.47 15.01
CA ALA A 78 -18.96 -19.70 16.25
C ALA A 78 -18.11 -20.32 17.38
N GLY A 79 -17.62 -19.49 18.28
CA GLY A 79 -16.75 -19.89 19.40
C GLY A 79 -15.30 -20.23 19.00
N ILE A 80 -14.89 -19.96 17.76
CA ILE A 80 -13.51 -20.16 17.32
C ILE A 80 -12.66 -18.94 17.61
N ASN A 81 -11.51 -19.21 18.23
CA ASN A 81 -10.36 -18.32 18.24
C ASN A 81 -9.26 -18.95 17.36
N LYS A 82 -8.96 -18.32 16.22
CA LYS A 82 -7.91 -18.79 15.30
C LYS A 82 -6.94 -17.66 15.00
N THR A 83 -5.65 -17.97 15.13
CA THR A 83 -4.54 -17.06 14.81
C THR A 83 -3.78 -17.59 13.60
N TYR A 84 -3.55 -16.72 12.64
CA TYR A 84 -2.62 -16.89 11.51
C TYR A 84 -1.41 -16.01 11.79
N THR A 85 -0.30 -16.61 12.21
CA THR A 85 0.90 -15.89 12.64
C THR A 85 1.60 -15.18 11.48
N ALA A 86 1.39 -15.67 10.26
CA ALA A 86 1.91 -15.07 9.03
C ALA A 86 0.82 -15.06 7.95
N ALA A 87 -0.32 -14.41 8.23
CA ALA A 87 -1.42 -14.31 7.27
C ALA A 87 -0.92 -13.82 5.89
N PHE A 88 -0.06 -12.80 5.92
CA PHE A 88 0.74 -12.32 4.80
C PHE A 88 1.94 -11.49 5.29
N ALA A 89 2.86 -11.17 4.40
CA ALA A 89 3.86 -10.13 4.57
C ALA A 89 3.50 -8.88 3.76
N ILE A 90 3.90 -7.71 4.28
CA ILE A 90 3.93 -6.45 3.56
C ILE A 90 5.38 -6.22 3.16
N VAL A 91 5.64 -5.93 1.88
CA VAL A 91 6.97 -5.74 1.31
C VAL A 91 7.05 -4.37 0.64
N ASN A 92 8.11 -3.63 0.93
CA ASN A 92 8.44 -2.39 0.27
C ASN A 92 9.35 -2.65 -0.94
N GLU A 93 8.94 -2.19 -2.10
CA GLU A 93 9.70 -2.23 -3.35
C GLU A 93 10.25 -0.87 -3.77
N GLU A 94 9.86 0.19 -3.04
CA GLU A 94 10.40 1.52 -3.25
C GLU A 94 11.90 1.52 -2.91
N ASN A 95 12.67 2.31 -3.65
CA ASN A 95 14.10 2.47 -3.42
C ASN A 95 14.43 3.39 -2.22
N PHE A 96 13.45 3.66 -1.36
CA PHE A 96 13.56 4.42 -0.12
C PHE A 96 12.74 3.73 0.98
N SER A 97 13.08 4.00 2.23
CA SER A 97 12.39 3.40 3.38
C SER A 97 11.02 4.01 3.61
N VAL A 98 10.06 3.17 4.00
CA VAL A 98 8.66 3.54 4.22
C VAL A 98 8.25 3.12 5.63
N ASP A 99 7.58 4.02 6.34
CA ASP A 99 6.97 3.73 7.62
C ASP A 99 5.53 3.28 7.41
N ILE A 100 5.13 2.23 8.13
CA ILE A 100 3.73 1.89 8.38
C ILE A 100 3.29 2.72 9.58
N LYS A 101 2.24 3.52 9.42
CA LYS A 101 1.73 4.43 10.45
C LYS A 101 0.54 3.85 11.16
N ASP A 102 -0.42 3.38 10.39
CA ASP A 102 -1.69 2.95 10.94
C ASP A 102 -2.34 1.82 10.14
N VAL A 103 -3.24 1.10 10.81
CA VAL A 103 -4.12 0.10 10.20
C VAL A 103 -5.54 0.29 10.71
N GLU A 104 -6.42 0.72 9.81
CA GLU A 104 -7.84 0.88 10.10
C GLU A 104 -8.65 -0.29 9.52
N VAL A 105 -9.69 -0.73 10.25
CA VAL A 105 -10.68 -1.67 9.73
C VAL A 105 -12.07 -1.07 9.75
N SER A 106 -12.73 -1.09 8.59
CA SER A 106 -14.15 -0.74 8.48
C SER A 106 -14.99 -1.98 8.24
N THR A 107 -16.02 -2.23 9.05
CA THR A 107 -16.93 -3.36 8.88
C THR A 107 -18.17 -2.96 8.08
N ASN A 108 -18.45 -3.68 7.00
CA ASN A 108 -19.63 -3.49 6.15
C ASN A 108 -20.81 -4.38 6.58
N SER A 109 -20.50 -5.55 7.15
CA SER A 109 -21.50 -6.46 7.70
C SER A 109 -21.01 -7.15 8.97
N GLY A 110 -21.90 -7.18 9.95
CA GLY A 110 -21.70 -7.81 11.24
C GLY A 110 -20.82 -7.03 12.22
N ALA A 111 -20.49 -7.64 13.35
CA ALA A 111 -19.49 -7.10 14.28
C ALA A 111 -18.06 -7.43 13.81
N ASP A 112 -17.11 -6.66 14.31
CA ASP A 112 -15.69 -6.87 14.06
C ASP A 112 -15.08 -7.84 15.07
N TYR A 113 -14.47 -8.89 14.54
CA TYR A 113 -13.80 -9.95 15.30
C TYR A 113 -12.31 -10.05 14.96
N LEU A 114 -11.81 -9.13 14.13
CA LEU A 114 -10.42 -9.09 13.68
C LEU A 114 -9.53 -8.48 14.74
N GLN A 115 -8.34 -9.05 14.85
CA GLN A 115 -7.22 -8.45 15.53
C GLN A 115 -6.00 -8.54 14.61
N ILE A 116 -5.24 -7.44 14.50
CA ILE A 116 -4.13 -7.32 13.54
C ILE A 116 -2.87 -6.89 14.28
N TRP A 117 -1.76 -7.57 14.00
CA TRP A 117 -0.43 -7.22 14.51
C TRP A 117 0.59 -7.20 13.38
N LEU A 118 1.58 -6.31 13.52
CA LEU A 118 2.82 -6.34 12.75
C LEU A 118 3.91 -6.94 13.61
N HIS A 119 4.69 -7.87 13.07
CA HIS A 119 5.79 -8.48 13.81
C HIS A 119 6.86 -9.11 12.93
N GLY A 120 7.98 -9.44 13.57
CA GLY A 120 9.14 -9.99 12.89
C GLY A 120 9.12 -11.51 12.72
N ASP A 121 8.45 -12.30 13.57
CA ASP A 121 8.62 -13.76 13.57
C ASP A 121 7.39 -14.49 13.03
N PRO A 122 7.38 -14.99 11.78
CA PRO A 122 6.19 -15.60 11.18
C PRO A 122 5.73 -16.89 11.86
N THR A 123 6.57 -17.49 12.72
CA THR A 123 6.32 -18.80 13.33
C THR A 123 5.83 -18.70 14.78
N ALA A 124 5.93 -17.53 15.40
CA ALA A 124 5.51 -17.29 16.76
C ALA A 124 4.27 -16.40 16.80
N LYS A 125 3.48 -16.48 17.88
CA LYS A 125 2.45 -15.47 18.12
C LYS A 125 3.12 -14.11 18.32
N ALA A 126 2.56 -13.09 17.70
CA ALA A 126 3.09 -11.74 17.76
C ALA A 126 3.22 -11.26 19.22
N GLY A 127 4.46 -10.95 19.61
CA GLY A 127 4.76 -10.01 20.69
C GLY A 127 5.08 -8.60 20.16
N GLY A 128 4.82 -8.37 18.86
CA GLY A 128 5.13 -7.15 18.13
C GLY A 128 4.10 -6.04 18.31
N VAL A 129 3.92 -5.22 17.27
CA VAL A 129 3.07 -4.02 17.32
C VAL A 129 1.62 -4.42 17.08
N PHE A 130 0.77 -4.10 18.05
CA PHE A 130 -0.66 -4.34 17.95
C PHE A 130 -1.31 -3.15 17.25
N MET A 131 -1.96 -3.41 16.11
CA MET A 131 -2.49 -2.35 15.26
C MET A 131 -3.99 -2.19 15.43
N TRP A 132 -4.72 -3.30 15.56
CA TRP A 132 -6.19 -3.26 15.58
C TRP A 132 -6.78 -4.28 16.53
N ASP A 133 -7.73 -3.84 17.36
CA ASP A 133 -8.48 -4.67 18.31
C ASP A 133 -9.99 -4.53 18.12
N LYS A 134 -10.59 -5.41 17.30
CA LYS A 134 -12.04 -5.68 17.25
C LYS A 134 -12.92 -4.42 17.25
N GLY A 135 -12.70 -3.52 16.30
CA GLY A 135 -13.44 -2.26 16.20
C GLY A 135 -12.76 -1.06 16.81
N SER A 136 -11.54 -1.22 17.36
CA SER A 136 -10.73 -0.12 17.88
C SER A 136 -9.32 -0.15 17.32
N ASP A 137 -8.89 1.01 16.85
CA ASP A 137 -7.51 1.26 16.47
C ASP A 137 -6.62 1.29 17.72
N ALA A 138 -5.57 0.48 17.71
CA ALA A 138 -4.58 0.37 18.78
C ALA A 138 -3.38 1.32 18.59
N THR A 139 -3.22 1.91 17.40
CA THR A 139 -2.20 2.87 17.02
C THR A 139 -2.74 4.26 16.60
N PRO A 140 -3.68 4.88 17.35
CA PRO A 140 -4.45 6.07 16.91
C PRO A 140 -3.70 7.41 16.86
N ALA A 141 -2.38 7.39 16.82
CA ALA A 141 -1.53 8.58 16.86
C ALA A 141 -0.67 8.76 15.60
N ASP A 142 -0.88 7.97 14.54
CA ASP A 142 -0.04 7.94 13.32
C ASP A 142 1.46 7.86 13.62
N THR A 143 1.81 7.25 14.76
CA THR A 143 3.20 7.00 15.12
C THR A 143 3.73 5.85 14.30
N THR A 144 5.00 5.88 13.91
CA THR A 144 5.63 4.77 13.18
C THR A 144 5.48 3.45 13.94
N ALA A 145 4.68 2.54 13.38
CA ALA A 145 4.48 1.20 13.89
C ALA A 145 5.62 0.27 13.46
N TRP A 146 6.00 0.33 12.18
CA TRP A 146 7.11 -0.43 11.63
C TRP A 146 7.78 0.35 10.50
N THR A 147 9.10 0.29 10.41
CA THR A 147 9.84 0.86 9.28
C THR A 147 10.29 -0.26 8.36
N LEU A 148 9.86 -0.21 7.10
CA LEU A 148 10.34 -1.07 6.03
C LEU A 148 11.59 -0.43 5.42
N ALA A 149 12.68 -1.19 5.30
CA ALA A 149 13.86 -0.74 4.57
C ALA A 149 13.56 -0.54 3.08
N ALA A 150 14.50 0.07 2.36
CA ALA A 150 14.37 0.24 0.91
C ALA A 150 14.43 -1.12 0.19
N GLY A 151 13.51 -1.33 -0.75
CA GLY A 151 13.45 -2.51 -1.59
C GLY A 151 14.32 -2.42 -2.85
N ASN A 152 14.12 -3.38 -3.74
CA ASN A 152 14.88 -3.55 -4.99
C ASN A 152 14.02 -3.43 -6.26
N SER A 153 12.71 -3.22 -6.13
CA SER A 153 11.75 -3.18 -7.23
C SER A 153 11.62 -4.50 -8.00
N ASP A 154 11.88 -5.63 -7.35
CA ASP A 154 11.73 -6.97 -7.91
C ASP A 154 10.59 -7.75 -7.22
N PRO A 155 9.44 -7.94 -7.88
CA PRO A 155 8.32 -8.64 -7.29
C PRO A 155 8.52 -10.17 -7.16
N SER A 156 9.68 -10.71 -7.56
CA SER A 156 9.98 -12.14 -7.48
C SER A 156 10.66 -12.56 -6.18
N ASP A 157 11.05 -11.62 -5.34
CA ASP A 157 11.65 -11.87 -4.04
C ASP A 157 11.11 -10.91 -2.97
N MET A 158 11.62 -11.00 -1.76
CA MET A 158 11.58 -10.02 -0.69
C MET A 158 12.89 -10.13 0.08
N ASP A 159 13.20 -9.16 0.94
CA ASP A 159 14.47 -9.04 1.65
C ASP A 159 15.67 -8.88 0.72
N GLY A 160 15.57 -7.93 -0.22
CA GLY A 160 16.65 -7.55 -1.11
C GLY A 160 17.28 -8.72 -1.91
N THR A 161 16.48 -9.68 -2.39
CA THR A 161 16.83 -10.94 -3.11
C THR A 161 16.93 -12.24 -2.29
N SER A 162 16.78 -12.20 -0.97
CA SER A 162 17.05 -13.38 -0.13
C SER A 162 15.91 -14.39 -0.10
N ILE A 163 14.66 -13.94 -0.22
CA ILE A 163 13.47 -14.78 -0.03
C ILE A 163 12.62 -14.78 -1.30
N ALA A 164 12.50 -15.93 -1.96
CA ALA A 164 11.72 -16.03 -3.19
C ALA A 164 10.22 -15.89 -2.94
N THR A 165 9.53 -15.16 -3.82
CA THR A 165 8.07 -14.98 -3.81
C THR A 165 7.43 -15.48 -5.12
N PRO A 166 7.30 -16.80 -5.32
CA PRO A 166 6.63 -17.35 -6.50
C PRO A 166 5.16 -16.92 -6.62
N TRP A 167 4.60 -17.05 -7.83
CA TRP A 167 3.18 -16.82 -8.10
C TRP A 167 2.33 -18.05 -7.74
N ASP A 168 1.31 -17.87 -6.91
CA ASP A 168 0.28 -18.87 -6.64
C ASP A 168 -0.85 -18.73 -7.69
N GLY A 169 -0.99 -19.73 -8.57
CA GLY A 169 -2.04 -19.75 -9.59
C GLY A 169 -3.45 -20.01 -9.05
N THR A 170 -3.59 -20.49 -7.82
CA THR A 170 -4.89 -20.73 -7.18
C THR A 170 -5.33 -19.50 -6.39
N ALA A 171 -4.47 -18.97 -5.53
CA ALA A 171 -4.78 -17.76 -4.75
C ALA A 171 -4.61 -16.46 -5.56
N GLN A 172 -3.94 -16.52 -6.72
CA GLN A 172 -3.69 -15.39 -7.62
C GLN A 172 -2.90 -14.25 -6.93
N VAL A 173 -1.91 -14.64 -6.12
CA VAL A 173 -1.03 -13.73 -5.39
C VAL A 173 0.41 -14.26 -5.40
N ARG A 174 1.37 -13.40 -5.04
CA ARG A 174 2.70 -13.83 -4.64
C ARG A 174 2.63 -14.47 -3.26
N TYR A 175 3.44 -15.50 -3.00
CA TYR A 175 3.50 -16.14 -1.68
C TYR A 175 4.94 -16.54 -1.34
N THR A 176 5.19 -16.84 -0.07
CA THR A 176 6.39 -17.55 0.36
C THR A 176 6.07 -18.53 1.49
N GLU A 177 6.86 -19.58 1.61
CA GLU A 177 6.83 -20.53 2.75
C GLU A 177 8.06 -20.35 3.64
N ASP A 178 8.90 -19.38 3.32
CA ASP A 178 10.04 -19.02 4.14
C ASP A 178 9.57 -18.47 5.49
N THR A 179 10.37 -18.73 6.53
CA THR A 179 10.06 -18.40 7.92
C THR A 179 11.09 -17.48 8.55
N THR A 180 11.93 -16.84 7.71
CA THR A 180 12.91 -15.86 8.13
C THR A 180 12.22 -14.70 8.83
N ALA A 181 12.82 -14.29 9.95
CA ALA A 181 12.29 -13.21 10.75
C ALA A 181 12.69 -11.85 10.17
N ALA A 182 11.77 -10.89 10.24
CA ALA A 182 11.99 -9.50 9.87
C ALA A 182 12.39 -8.62 11.06
N THR A 183 13.15 -7.59 10.78
CA THR A 183 13.71 -6.61 11.71
C THR A 183 13.40 -5.20 11.19
N SER A 184 12.61 -4.44 11.97
CA SER A 184 12.22 -3.08 11.62
C SER A 184 13.43 -2.18 11.34
N GLY A 185 13.36 -1.43 10.25
CA GLY A 185 14.39 -0.52 9.76
C GLY A 185 15.58 -1.20 9.08
N THR A 186 15.60 -2.53 8.99
CA THR A 186 16.66 -3.31 8.33
C THR A 186 16.13 -4.07 7.14
N ASP A 187 15.05 -4.82 7.34
CA ASP A 187 14.44 -5.64 6.29
C ASP A 187 13.35 -4.83 5.57
N ASP A 188 13.17 -5.09 4.27
CA ASP A 188 12.18 -4.42 3.42
C ASP A 188 10.76 -4.98 3.59
N TYR A 189 10.56 -5.90 4.54
CA TYR A 189 9.29 -6.57 4.77
C TYR A 189 8.92 -6.65 6.26
N VAL A 190 7.66 -6.95 6.53
CA VAL A 190 7.12 -7.28 7.86
C VAL A 190 6.03 -8.32 7.74
N TRP A 191 5.91 -9.20 8.73
CA TRP A 191 4.82 -10.17 8.80
C TRP A 191 3.59 -9.56 9.46
N VAL A 192 2.42 -9.94 8.96
CA VAL A 192 1.12 -9.57 9.51
C VAL A 192 0.49 -10.80 10.14
N GLN A 193 0.28 -10.75 11.45
CA GLN A 193 -0.55 -11.71 12.14
C GLN A 193 -1.99 -11.23 12.13
N ILE A 194 -2.92 -12.13 11.82
CA ILE A 194 -4.35 -11.89 12.00
C ILE A 194 -4.92 -12.94 12.96
N SER A 195 -5.65 -12.49 13.97
CA SER A 195 -6.50 -13.36 14.78
C SER A 195 -7.96 -13.06 14.53
N ILE A 196 -8.76 -14.13 14.50
CA ILE A 196 -10.22 -14.10 14.41
C ILE A 196 -10.76 -14.68 15.70
N ASP A 197 -11.53 -13.88 16.44
CA ASP A 197 -12.15 -14.28 17.70
C ASP A 197 -13.67 -14.17 17.61
N ILE A 198 -14.31 -15.21 17.05
CA ILE A 198 -15.76 -15.26 16.86
C ILE A 198 -16.39 -15.75 18.17
N PRO A 199 -17.29 -15.00 18.82
CA PRO A 199 -17.93 -15.43 20.05
C PRO A 199 -18.85 -16.63 19.82
N ASP A 200 -19.25 -17.32 20.90
CA ASP A 200 -20.22 -18.44 20.82
C ASP A 200 -21.58 -18.02 20.24
N THR A 201 -21.93 -16.75 20.41
CA THR A 201 -23.14 -16.13 19.87
C THR A 201 -22.75 -14.90 19.04
N PRO A 202 -22.36 -15.08 17.76
CA PRO A 202 -22.07 -13.96 16.89
C PRO A 202 -23.36 -13.18 16.59
N ASP A 203 -23.19 -11.90 16.25
CA ASP A 203 -24.31 -11.02 15.88
C ASP A 203 -25.05 -11.48 14.63
N ASN A 204 -24.40 -12.25 13.75
CA ASN A 204 -25.04 -13.00 12.68
C ASN A 204 -24.22 -14.25 12.30
N PHE A 205 -24.86 -15.22 11.65
CA PHE A 205 -24.22 -16.46 11.17
C PHE A 205 -23.88 -16.42 9.67
N ASN A 206 -23.92 -15.24 9.06
CA ASN A 206 -23.68 -15.05 7.63
C ASN A 206 -22.29 -14.46 7.38
N LEU A 207 -22.06 -13.97 6.17
CA LEU A 207 -20.79 -13.39 5.75
C LEU A 207 -20.51 -12.07 6.49
N HIS A 208 -19.38 -12.03 7.21
CA HIS A 208 -18.77 -10.82 7.74
C HIS A 208 -17.83 -10.24 6.69
N THR A 209 -17.97 -8.95 6.39
CA THR A 209 -17.15 -8.26 5.39
C THR A 209 -16.70 -6.91 5.90
N GLY A 210 -15.58 -6.44 5.38
CA GLY A 210 -15.01 -5.16 5.71
C GLY A 210 -13.88 -4.78 4.77
N THR A 211 -13.17 -3.73 5.13
CA THR A 211 -11.98 -3.23 4.43
C THR A 211 -10.90 -2.97 5.47
N ILE A 212 -9.67 -3.38 5.15
CA ILE A 212 -8.48 -3.07 5.93
C ILE A 212 -7.69 -2.03 5.13
N THR A 213 -7.39 -0.89 5.74
CA THR A 213 -6.57 0.17 5.16
C THR A 213 -5.23 0.19 5.87
N PHE A 214 -4.14 0.32 5.12
CA PHE A 214 -2.80 0.49 5.66
C PHE A 214 -2.28 1.86 5.24
N ASP A 215 -1.84 2.66 6.20
CA ASP A 215 -1.28 3.97 5.94
C ASP A 215 0.24 3.94 5.99
N PHE A 216 0.85 4.50 4.94
CA PHE A 216 2.28 4.49 4.71
C PHE A 216 2.81 5.92 4.56
N GLU A 217 3.98 6.20 5.13
CA GLU A 217 4.69 7.47 4.94
C GLU A 217 6.14 7.21 4.50
N ALA A 218 6.61 7.94 3.49
CA ALA A 218 8.03 7.91 3.15
C ALA A 218 8.86 8.54 4.28
N THR A 219 9.94 7.86 4.69
CA THR A 219 10.80 8.34 5.80
C THR A 219 11.70 9.51 5.43
N THR A 220 11.82 9.87 4.15
CA THR A 220 12.66 10.98 3.66
C THR A 220 12.08 11.66 2.42
N HIS A 221 12.08 13.01 2.43
CA HIS A 221 11.94 13.90 1.28
C HIS A 221 13.32 14.28 0.70
#